data_AF-A0AAE9EQ04-F1
#
_entry.id   AF-A0AAE9EQ04-F1
#
_cell.length_a   1.000
_cell.length_b   1.000
_cell.length_c   1.000
_cell.angle_alpha   90.00
_cell.angle_beta   90.00
_cell.angle_gamma   90.00
#
_symmetry.space_group_name_H-M   'P 1'
#
loop_
_entity.id
_entity.type
_entity.pdbx_description
1 polymer ?
#
loop_
_entity_poly.entity_id
_entity_poly.type
_entity_poly.pdbx_seq_one_letter_code
_entity_poly.pdbx_strand_id
1 'polypeptide(L)'
;MNHVDVDQILEDYAWHQFQDVQSLRKTRIDDFRGIDRDDCEFVINRKHLVVVSEDPQYSHFQPVGSKPYTLFKSIYTNSTNRPQEYSFKTERTTESLCSVAREQGYTIGAEAELTLKTPCEIAELKAGFKHEMHFNNLNENCQTEILSWGVDSNVSVPPHYMTEASIIIEEMNYRGSYSVVSRLSGTVVVSIRRRRDNALIMPIRVAIAEVFRAQLDSPHCKKEVKQVVSIDQNRVVRLVSKGSCQFQFAMKQRIDLKEQPMRASDEIMID
;
A
#
# COMPACT_ATOMS: atom_id res chain seq x y z
N MET A 1 -0.36 -11.87 14.20
CA MET A 1 0.06 -11.31 12.90
C MET A 1 1.47 -11.80 12.64
N ASN A 2 1.72 -12.37 11.45
CA ASN A 2 2.96 -13.10 11.17
C ASN A 2 3.93 -12.15 10.47
N HIS A 3 4.62 -11.34 11.26
CA HIS A 3 5.61 -10.38 10.77
C HIS A 3 7.02 -10.78 11.19
N VAL A 4 7.93 -10.79 10.22
CA VAL A 4 9.34 -11.10 10.43
C VAL A 4 10.13 -9.81 10.55
N ASP A 5 10.80 -9.63 11.69
CA ASP A 5 11.77 -8.57 11.86
C ASP A 5 13.14 -9.05 11.35
N VAL A 6 13.60 -8.49 10.23
CA VAL A 6 14.89 -8.84 9.62
C VAL A 6 16.05 -8.37 10.50
N ASP A 7 15.92 -7.26 11.21
CA ASP A 7 16.97 -6.72 12.07
C ASP A 7 17.18 -7.63 13.26
N GLN A 8 16.10 -8.06 13.91
CA GLN A 8 16.16 -9.01 15.00
C GLN A 8 16.88 -10.31 14.61
N ILE A 9 16.61 -10.85 13.42
CA ILE A 9 17.29 -12.06 12.92
C ILE A 9 18.79 -11.81 12.73
N LEU A 10 19.18 -10.64 12.24
CA LEU A 10 20.58 -10.26 12.06
C LEU A 10 21.30 -10.11 13.41
N GLU A 11 20.66 -9.49 14.39
CA GLU A 11 21.20 -9.38 15.75
C GLU A 11 21.36 -10.74 16.42
N ASP A 12 20.35 -11.59 16.34
CA ASP A 12 20.37 -12.93 16.93
C ASP A 12 21.51 -13.77 16.33
N TYR A 13 21.66 -13.73 15.00
CA TYR A 13 22.77 -14.40 14.32
C TYR A 13 24.13 -13.84 14.78
N ALA A 14 24.28 -12.51 14.84
CA ALA A 14 25.51 -11.87 15.28
C ALA A 14 25.87 -12.25 16.72
N TRP A 15 24.88 -12.28 17.61
CA TRP A 15 25.05 -12.66 19.00
C TRP A 15 25.49 -14.11 19.15
N HIS A 16 24.88 -15.04 18.41
CA HIS A 16 25.31 -16.43 18.40
C HIS A 16 26.77 -16.60 17.93
N GLN A 17 27.17 -15.92 16.86
CA GLN A 17 28.56 -15.95 16.39
C GLN A 17 29.54 -15.41 17.45
N PHE A 18 29.16 -14.36 18.17
CA PHE A 18 29.97 -13.84 19.26
C PHE A 18 30.12 -14.84 20.41
N GLN A 19 29.03 -15.48 20.84
CA GLN A 19 29.07 -16.50 21.88
C GLN A 19 29.94 -17.69 21.49
N ASP A 20 29.87 -18.14 20.23
CA ASP A 20 30.71 -19.21 19.70
C ASP A 20 32.20 -18.83 19.78
N VAL A 21 32.56 -17.61 19.38
CA VAL A 21 33.95 -17.14 19.46
C VAL A 21 34.42 -16.94 20.91
N GLN A 22 33.55 -16.49 21.82
CA GLN A 22 33.87 -16.39 23.25
C GLN A 22 34.21 -17.74 23.89
N SER A 23 33.59 -18.83 23.39
CA SER A 23 33.87 -20.18 23.90
C SER A 23 35.31 -20.64 23.61
N LEU A 24 36.01 -19.98 22.67
CA LEU A 24 37.39 -20.27 22.29
C LEU A 24 38.38 -19.58 23.24
N ARG A 25 39.35 -20.32 23.78
CA ARG A 25 40.41 -19.77 24.64
C ARG A 25 41.43 -18.96 23.83
N LYS A 26 41.92 -17.84 24.41
CA LYS A 26 43.01 -16.97 23.90
C LYS A 26 42.67 -16.15 22.66
N THR A 27 41.49 -15.52 22.62
CA THR A 27 41.15 -14.55 21.57
C THR A 27 41.32 -13.12 22.09
N ARG A 28 41.49 -12.14 21.19
CA ARG A 28 41.50 -10.70 21.54
C ARG A 28 40.16 -10.20 22.11
N ILE A 29 39.15 -11.07 22.18
CA ILE A 29 37.81 -10.81 22.71
C ILE A 29 37.73 -11.18 24.20
N ASP A 30 38.82 -11.70 24.79
CA ASP A 30 38.89 -12.04 26.21
C ASP A 30 38.55 -10.86 27.14
N ASP A 31 38.83 -9.62 26.71
CA ASP A 31 38.50 -8.38 27.42
C ASP A 31 36.98 -8.10 27.51
N PHE A 32 36.16 -8.85 26.76
CA PHE A 32 34.71 -8.75 26.70
C PHE A 32 34.00 -10.00 27.21
N ARG A 33 34.70 -10.92 27.89
CA ARG A 33 34.08 -12.12 28.50
C ARG A 33 33.00 -11.74 29.50
N GLY A 34 31.88 -12.46 29.45
CA GLY A 34 30.76 -12.29 30.37
C GLY A 34 29.95 -11.01 30.14
N ILE A 35 30.08 -10.38 28.96
CA ILE A 35 29.18 -9.31 28.56
C ILE A 35 27.81 -9.89 28.20
N ASP A 36 26.75 -9.28 28.69
CA ASP A 36 25.39 -9.66 28.37
C ASP A 36 24.91 -8.96 27.10
N ARG A 37 23.89 -9.54 26.45
CA ARG A 37 23.31 -8.97 25.23
C ARG A 37 22.78 -7.55 25.47
N ASP A 38 22.19 -7.32 26.64
CA ASP A 38 21.58 -6.03 27.02
C ASP A 38 22.61 -4.91 27.15
N ASP A 39 23.88 -5.25 27.43
CA ASP A 39 25.00 -4.30 27.45
C ASP A 39 25.53 -3.97 26.05
N CYS A 40 24.98 -4.60 25.01
CA CYS A 40 25.41 -4.47 23.63
C CYS A 40 24.41 -3.66 22.80
N GLU A 41 24.96 -2.95 21.83
CA GLU A 41 24.26 -2.29 20.73
C GLU A 41 24.69 -2.97 19.43
N PHE A 42 23.73 -3.24 18.55
CA PHE A 42 23.96 -3.84 17.25
C PHE A 42 23.80 -2.78 16.16
N VAL A 43 24.91 -2.43 15.51
CA VAL A 43 24.90 -1.46 14.41
C VAL A 43 24.92 -2.22 13.09
N ILE A 44 23.80 -2.20 12.37
CA ILE A 44 23.62 -2.94 11.11
C ILE A 44 23.89 -2.03 9.92
N ASN A 45 24.93 -2.36 9.15
CA ASN A 45 25.27 -1.70 7.90
C ASN A 45 24.79 -2.53 6.70
N ARG A 46 23.87 -1.95 5.93
CA ARG A 46 23.18 -2.56 4.78
C ARG A 46 23.70 -2.05 3.43
N LYS A 47 24.84 -1.36 3.37
CA LYS A 47 25.37 -0.76 2.13
C LYS A 47 25.53 -1.76 0.98
N HIS A 48 25.74 -3.05 1.29
CA HIS A 48 25.90 -4.12 0.30
C HIS A 48 24.72 -5.11 0.30
N LEU A 49 23.59 -4.74 0.91
CA LEU A 49 22.33 -5.46 0.82
C LEU A 49 21.52 -4.91 -0.35
N VAL A 50 21.11 -5.80 -1.24
CA VAL A 50 20.22 -5.49 -2.36
C VAL A 50 18.85 -6.05 -2.03
N VAL A 51 17.85 -5.18 -2.06
CA VAL A 51 16.43 -5.53 -1.87
C VAL A 51 15.70 -5.21 -3.17
N VAL A 52 15.04 -6.21 -3.76
CA VAL A 52 14.23 -6.05 -4.97
C VAL A 52 12.86 -6.64 -4.74
N SER A 53 11.83 -5.79 -4.77
CA SER A 53 10.43 -6.21 -4.70
C SER A 53 9.92 -6.56 -6.09
N GLU A 54 9.26 -7.69 -6.21
CA GLU A 54 8.54 -8.12 -7.42
C GLU A 54 7.19 -7.41 -7.51
N ASP A 55 6.61 -7.44 -8.71
CA ASP A 55 5.25 -6.94 -8.91
C ASP A 55 4.23 -7.71 -8.04
N PRO A 56 3.24 -7.01 -7.46
CA PRO A 56 2.19 -7.64 -6.67
C PRO A 56 1.36 -8.59 -7.52
N GLN A 57 1.14 -9.79 -6.99
CA GLN A 57 0.20 -10.76 -7.53
C GLN A 57 -1.12 -10.67 -6.80
N TYR A 58 -2.19 -10.46 -7.55
CA TYR A 58 -3.54 -10.40 -7.01
C TYR A 58 -4.28 -11.71 -7.21
N SER A 59 -5.03 -12.11 -6.19
CA SER A 59 -5.92 -13.27 -6.25
C SER A 59 -7.29 -12.90 -5.70
N HIS A 60 -8.33 -13.57 -6.20
CA HIS A 60 -9.72 -13.27 -5.84
C HIS A 60 -10.10 -11.80 -6.04
N PHE A 61 -9.45 -11.13 -7.00
CA PHE A 61 -9.66 -9.72 -7.28
C PHE A 61 -10.94 -9.53 -8.09
N GLN A 62 -12.03 -9.23 -7.42
CA GLN A 62 -13.36 -9.21 -8.01
C GLN A 62 -14.10 -7.89 -7.73
N PRO A 63 -14.91 -7.41 -8.68
CA PRO A 63 -15.81 -6.31 -8.44
C PRO A 63 -16.90 -6.75 -7.45
N VAL A 64 -17.04 -6.02 -6.35
CA VAL A 64 -18.04 -6.29 -5.30
C VAL A 64 -19.37 -5.59 -5.61
N GLY A 65 -19.34 -4.64 -6.54
CA GLY A 65 -20.51 -3.92 -7.05
C GLY A 65 -20.16 -2.50 -7.47
N SER A 66 -21.05 -1.91 -8.26
CA SER A 66 -21.04 -0.48 -8.52
C SER A 66 -22.22 0.19 -7.82
N LYS A 67 -21.99 1.38 -7.26
CA LYS A 67 -23.05 2.20 -6.69
C LYS A 67 -23.06 3.55 -7.40
N PRO A 68 -24.03 3.79 -8.30
CA PRO A 68 -24.18 5.12 -8.87
C PRO A 68 -24.72 6.07 -7.81
N TYR A 69 -24.18 7.28 -7.76
CA TYR A 69 -24.74 8.35 -6.94
C TYR A 69 -24.70 9.68 -7.68
N THR A 70 -25.62 10.57 -7.32
CA THR A 70 -25.73 11.89 -7.92
C THR A 70 -24.85 12.86 -7.14
N LEU A 71 -23.85 13.43 -7.81
CA LEU A 71 -23.00 14.47 -7.23
C LEU A 71 -23.68 15.83 -7.18
N PHE A 72 -24.43 16.15 -8.24
CA PHE A 72 -24.98 17.48 -8.43
C PHE A 72 -26.22 17.43 -9.31
N LYS A 73 -27.18 18.31 -9.03
CA LYS A 73 -28.38 18.53 -9.81
C LYS A 73 -28.58 20.01 -10.06
N SER A 74 -28.96 20.35 -11.29
CA SER A 74 -29.43 21.68 -11.66
C SER A 74 -30.74 21.54 -12.42
N ILE A 75 -31.64 22.50 -12.24
CA ILE A 75 -32.95 22.50 -12.88
C ILE A 75 -33.04 23.77 -13.72
N TYR A 76 -33.33 23.60 -15.00
CA TYR A 76 -33.52 24.69 -15.95
C TYR A 76 -34.97 24.76 -16.37
N THR A 77 -35.54 25.95 -16.36
CA THR A 77 -36.96 26.17 -16.63
C THR A 77 -37.11 27.13 -17.80
N ASN A 78 -37.96 26.78 -18.77
CA ASN A 78 -38.25 27.63 -19.91
C ASN A 78 -39.75 27.90 -20.00
N SER A 79 -40.18 29.06 -19.48
CA SER A 79 -41.56 29.54 -19.56
C SER A 79 -41.89 30.28 -20.88
N THR A 80 -40.98 30.27 -21.84
CA THR A 80 -41.15 31.00 -23.10
C THR A 80 -41.72 30.12 -24.21
N ASN A 81 -42.14 30.75 -25.31
CA ASN A 81 -42.67 30.05 -26.48
C ASN A 81 -41.60 29.53 -27.45
N ARG A 82 -40.31 29.57 -27.09
CA ARG A 82 -39.20 29.13 -27.95
C ARG A 82 -38.19 28.30 -27.14
N PRO A 83 -37.49 27.33 -27.75
CA PRO A 83 -36.41 26.62 -27.08
C PRO A 83 -35.34 27.58 -26.56
N GLN A 84 -34.75 27.24 -25.41
CA GLN A 84 -33.66 28.01 -24.79
C GLN A 84 -32.48 27.08 -24.49
N GLU A 85 -31.26 27.58 -24.69
CA GLU A 85 -30.04 26.86 -24.33
C GLU A 85 -29.43 27.45 -23.05
N TYR A 86 -29.13 26.58 -22.09
CA TYR A 86 -28.50 26.91 -20.83
C TYR A 86 -27.12 26.29 -20.75
N SER A 87 -26.14 27.02 -20.24
CA SER A 87 -24.80 26.46 -20.01
C SER A 87 -24.76 25.72 -18.66
N PHE A 88 -24.37 24.45 -18.69
CA PHE A 88 -24.16 23.60 -17.53
C PHE A 88 -22.67 23.38 -17.31
N LYS A 89 -22.07 24.26 -16.50
CA LYS A 89 -20.65 24.19 -16.14
C LYS A 89 -20.48 23.99 -14.65
N THR A 90 -19.74 22.96 -14.26
CA THR A 90 -19.43 22.71 -12.85
C THR A 90 -18.21 21.84 -12.71
N GLU A 91 -17.48 22.04 -11.61
CA GLU A 91 -16.35 21.21 -11.19
C GLU A 91 -16.65 20.58 -9.82
N ARG A 92 -16.35 19.30 -9.65
CA ARG A 92 -16.58 18.56 -8.40
C ARG A 92 -15.45 17.58 -8.15
N THR A 93 -15.23 17.22 -6.90
CA THR A 93 -14.20 16.28 -6.49
C THR A 93 -14.82 15.02 -5.88
N THR A 94 -14.22 13.86 -6.13
CA THR A 94 -14.54 12.59 -5.45
C THR A 94 -13.30 12.06 -4.74
N GLU A 95 -13.52 11.31 -3.69
CA GLU A 95 -12.46 10.58 -2.98
C GLU A 95 -12.45 9.11 -3.42
N SER A 96 -11.30 8.65 -3.85
CA SER A 96 -11.02 7.24 -4.11
C SER A 96 -10.22 6.67 -2.94
N LEU A 97 -10.55 5.46 -2.52
CA LEU A 97 -10.01 4.81 -1.34
C LEU A 97 -9.18 3.59 -1.72
N CYS A 98 -8.03 3.42 -1.08
CA CYS A 98 -7.32 2.16 -1.04
C CYS A 98 -7.09 1.76 0.42
N SER A 99 -7.62 0.60 0.78
CA SER A 99 -7.42 0.02 2.11
C SER A 99 -6.66 -1.29 1.98
N VAL A 100 -5.62 -1.44 2.79
CA VAL A 100 -4.74 -2.60 2.80
C VAL A 100 -4.61 -3.12 4.22
N ALA A 101 -4.91 -4.40 4.42
CA ALA A 101 -4.63 -5.11 5.67
C ALA A 101 -3.51 -6.11 5.41
N ARG A 102 -2.39 -5.98 6.12
CA ARG A 102 -1.25 -6.90 6.00
C ARG A 102 -1.36 -8.01 7.04
N GLU A 103 -1.49 -9.25 6.56
CA GLU A 103 -1.68 -10.42 7.42
C GLU A 103 -0.34 -11.14 7.66
N GLN A 104 0.52 -11.09 6.65
CA GLN A 104 1.85 -11.67 6.61
C GLN A 104 2.83 -10.66 6.00
N GLY A 105 4.01 -10.50 6.60
CA GLY A 105 5.03 -9.60 6.04
C GLY A 105 6.34 -9.57 6.80
N TYR A 106 7.13 -8.54 6.54
CA TYR A 106 8.42 -8.34 7.19
C TYR A 106 8.74 -6.85 7.36
N THR A 107 9.73 -6.54 8.20
CA THR A 107 10.32 -5.20 8.37
C THR A 107 11.82 -5.26 8.20
N ILE A 108 12.40 -4.21 7.63
CA ILE A 108 13.85 -4.00 7.58
C ILE A 108 14.11 -2.62 8.21
N GLY A 109 14.81 -2.57 9.34
CA GLY A 109 14.82 -1.39 10.18
C GLY A 109 13.42 -1.03 10.68
N ALA A 110 13.09 0.27 10.63
CA ALA A 110 11.76 0.77 11.00
C ALA A 110 10.74 0.74 9.84
N GLU A 111 11.13 0.23 8.66
CA GLU A 111 10.33 0.32 7.44
C GLU A 111 9.66 -1.00 7.10
N ALA A 112 8.37 -0.92 6.76
CA ALA A 112 7.56 -2.03 6.27
C ALA A 112 7.05 -1.72 4.86
N GLU A 113 7.95 -1.36 3.95
CA GLU A 113 7.60 -0.91 2.60
C GLU A 113 6.84 -1.98 1.79
N LEU A 114 5.72 -1.57 1.21
CA LEU A 114 4.89 -2.35 0.30
C LEU A 114 4.35 -1.43 -0.79
N THR A 115 4.61 -1.78 -2.03
CA THR A 115 4.06 -1.09 -3.19
C THR A 115 3.00 -1.97 -3.83
N LEU A 116 1.79 -1.43 -3.98
CA LEU A 116 0.68 -2.10 -4.67
C LEU A 116 0.32 -1.35 -5.94
N LYS A 117 0.16 -2.11 -7.03
CA LYS A 117 -0.39 -1.62 -8.30
C LYS A 117 -1.90 -1.45 -8.16
N THR A 118 -2.43 -0.34 -8.62
CA THR A 118 -3.86 -0.07 -8.47
C THR A 118 -4.67 -0.79 -9.55
N PRO A 119 -5.99 -0.88 -9.39
CA PRO A 119 -6.85 -1.62 -10.33
C PRO A 119 -6.84 -1.03 -11.74
N CYS A 120 -6.40 0.22 -11.92
CA CYS A 120 -6.25 0.85 -13.22
C CYS A 120 -5.14 0.18 -14.06
N GLU A 121 -4.07 -0.31 -13.42
CA GLU A 121 -3.05 -1.13 -14.09
C GLU A 121 -3.48 -2.58 -14.30
N ILE A 122 -4.26 -3.13 -13.36
CA ILE A 122 -4.63 -4.56 -13.37
C ILE A 122 -5.79 -4.84 -14.33
N ALA A 123 -6.74 -3.91 -14.43
CA ALA A 123 -7.97 -4.03 -15.20
C ALA A 123 -8.10 -2.98 -16.33
N GLU A 124 -7.00 -2.29 -16.67
CA GLU A 124 -6.92 -1.29 -17.76
C GLU A 124 -7.98 -0.17 -17.66
N LEU A 125 -8.36 0.19 -16.44
CA LEU A 125 -9.39 1.17 -16.20
C LEU A 125 -8.80 2.58 -16.38
N LYS A 126 -9.38 3.37 -17.30
CA LYS A 126 -9.01 4.78 -17.52
C LYS A 126 -9.61 5.71 -16.46
N ALA A 127 -9.62 5.30 -15.20
CA ALA A 127 -9.91 6.20 -14.10
C ALA A 127 -8.60 6.92 -13.74
N GLY A 128 -8.62 8.24 -13.56
CA GLY A 128 -7.44 9.07 -13.26
C GLY A 128 -6.82 8.82 -11.87
N PHE A 129 -6.86 7.59 -11.39
CA PHE A 129 -6.28 7.12 -10.13
C PHE A 129 -4.77 6.87 -10.32
N LYS A 130 -3.95 7.08 -9.28
CA LYS A 130 -2.52 6.77 -9.40
C LYS A 130 -2.31 5.29 -9.70
N HIS A 131 -1.23 5.00 -10.41
CA HIS A 131 -0.89 3.67 -10.89
C HIS A 131 -0.36 2.78 -9.76
N GLU A 132 0.32 3.37 -8.77
CA GLU A 132 0.93 2.67 -7.65
C GLU A 132 0.68 3.40 -6.34
N MET A 133 0.63 2.64 -5.24
CA MET A 133 0.47 3.14 -3.88
C MET A 133 1.51 2.52 -2.94
N HIS A 134 2.10 3.35 -2.09
CA HIS A 134 3.17 2.96 -1.17
C HIS A 134 2.68 2.94 0.27
N PHE A 135 2.88 1.82 0.95
CA PHE A 135 2.48 1.58 2.33
C PHE A 135 3.72 1.27 3.17
N ASN A 136 3.89 1.95 4.31
CA ASN A 136 5.06 1.80 5.17
C ASN A 136 4.75 1.23 6.57
N ASN A 137 3.47 1.06 6.92
CA ASN A 137 3.05 0.50 8.20
C ASN A 137 2.62 -0.96 8.05
N LEU A 138 2.91 -1.79 9.05
CA LEU A 138 2.48 -3.19 9.13
C LEU A 138 0.98 -3.35 9.43
N ASN A 139 0.35 -2.34 10.01
CA ASN A 139 -1.07 -2.37 10.34
C ASN A 139 -1.95 -2.08 9.13
N GLU A 140 -3.26 -2.06 9.36
CA GLU A 140 -4.23 -1.59 8.36
C GLU A 140 -3.89 -0.16 7.94
N ASN A 141 -3.67 0.02 6.64
CA ASN A 141 -3.43 1.31 6.04
C ASN A 141 -4.59 1.67 5.13
N CYS A 142 -4.97 2.94 5.19
CA CYS A 142 -5.95 3.52 4.30
C CYS A 142 -5.35 4.77 3.68
N GLN A 143 -5.33 4.82 2.35
CA GLN A 143 -4.94 6.00 1.58
C GLN A 143 -6.12 6.48 0.75
N THR A 144 -6.28 7.79 0.70
CA THR A 144 -7.33 8.46 -0.06
C THR A 144 -6.69 9.33 -1.13
N GLU A 145 -7.24 9.27 -2.35
CA GLU A 145 -6.87 10.17 -3.44
C GLU A 145 -8.08 10.96 -3.91
N ILE A 146 -7.87 12.25 -4.17
CA ILE A 146 -8.92 13.14 -4.67
C ILE A 146 -8.83 13.18 -6.21
N LEU A 147 -9.95 12.93 -6.86
CA LEU A 147 -10.12 13.07 -8.31
C LEU A 147 -11.06 14.24 -8.59
N SER A 148 -10.68 15.10 -9.54
CA SER A 148 -11.49 16.26 -9.95
C SER A 148 -12.19 15.97 -11.27
N TRP A 149 -13.47 16.34 -11.32
CA TRP A 149 -14.40 16.10 -12.42
C TRP A 149 -14.95 17.44 -12.90
N GLY A 150 -14.76 17.76 -14.18
CA GLY A 150 -15.35 18.92 -14.83
C GLY A 150 -16.49 18.53 -15.75
N VAL A 151 -17.54 19.35 -15.79
CA VAL A 151 -18.54 19.36 -16.87
C VAL A 151 -18.53 20.71 -17.52
N ASP A 152 -18.49 20.71 -18.85
CA ASP A 152 -18.82 21.87 -19.69
C ASP A 152 -19.75 21.38 -20.80
N SER A 153 -21.06 21.59 -20.61
CA SER A 153 -22.09 21.14 -21.56
C SER A 153 -23.19 22.20 -21.70
N ASN A 154 -23.97 22.11 -22.77
CA ASN A 154 -25.16 22.95 -22.96
C ASN A 154 -26.42 22.08 -22.85
N VAL A 155 -27.45 22.61 -22.18
CA VAL A 155 -28.75 21.96 -21.97
C VAL A 155 -29.80 22.75 -22.73
N SER A 156 -30.39 22.14 -23.74
CA SER A 156 -31.54 22.70 -24.47
C SER A 156 -32.82 22.38 -23.72
N VAL A 157 -33.62 23.39 -23.41
CA VAL A 157 -34.90 23.26 -22.71
C VAL A 157 -36.04 23.67 -23.65
N PRO A 158 -36.99 22.75 -23.95
CA PRO A 158 -38.14 23.06 -24.80
C PRO A 158 -39.04 24.17 -24.21
N PRO A 159 -39.89 24.81 -25.05
CA PRO A 159 -40.92 25.74 -24.57
C PRO A 159 -41.83 25.10 -23.52
N HIS A 160 -42.12 25.80 -22.42
CA HIS A 160 -43.01 25.36 -21.33
C HIS A 160 -42.57 24.07 -20.62
N TYR A 161 -41.28 23.79 -20.62
CA TYR A 161 -40.68 22.61 -20.00
C TYR A 161 -39.65 22.99 -18.95
N MET A 162 -39.38 22.01 -18.09
CA MET A 162 -38.31 22.04 -17.12
C MET A 162 -37.41 20.82 -17.34
N THR A 163 -36.10 21.05 -17.41
CA THR A 163 -35.09 20.00 -17.58
C THR A 163 -34.17 19.94 -16.37
N GLU A 164 -34.18 18.82 -15.65
CA GLU A 164 -33.21 18.50 -14.61
C GLU A 164 -31.97 17.89 -15.25
N ALA A 165 -30.80 18.51 -15.04
CA ALA A 165 -29.50 17.96 -15.38
C ALA A 165 -28.82 17.42 -14.11
N SER A 166 -28.55 16.11 -14.09
CA SER A 166 -27.91 15.41 -12.97
C SER A 166 -26.55 14.87 -13.36
N ILE A 167 -25.51 15.17 -12.58
CA ILE A 167 -24.21 14.51 -12.71
C ILE A 167 -24.24 13.23 -11.88
N ILE A 168 -24.11 12.10 -12.56
CA ILE A 168 -24.06 10.78 -11.94
C ILE A 168 -22.65 10.24 -12.08
N ILE A 169 -22.08 9.83 -10.95
CA ILE A 169 -20.83 9.08 -10.90
C ILE A 169 -21.14 7.65 -10.54
N GLU A 170 -20.51 6.74 -11.27
CA GLU A 170 -20.46 5.33 -10.95
C GLU A 170 -19.14 5.02 -10.25
N GLU A 171 -19.23 4.66 -8.97
CA GLU A 171 -18.11 4.12 -8.21
C GLU A 171 -18.07 2.61 -8.29
N MET A 172 -16.88 2.05 -8.48
CA MET A 172 -16.65 0.62 -8.39
C MET A 172 -15.83 0.26 -7.17
N ASN A 173 -16.19 -0.88 -6.59
CA ASN A 173 -15.48 -1.45 -5.46
C ASN A 173 -14.84 -2.77 -5.88
N TYR A 174 -13.56 -2.91 -5.61
CA TYR A 174 -12.83 -4.17 -5.74
C TYR A 174 -12.36 -4.65 -4.38
N ARG A 175 -12.44 -5.95 -4.17
CA ARG A 175 -11.74 -6.64 -3.09
C ARG A 175 -10.92 -7.78 -3.67
N GLY A 176 -9.81 -8.06 -3.01
CA GLY A 176 -9.02 -9.23 -3.28
C GLY A 176 -7.91 -9.41 -2.26
N SER A 177 -7.11 -10.43 -2.48
CA SER A 177 -5.87 -10.66 -1.75
C SER A 177 -4.69 -10.29 -2.63
N TYR A 178 -3.61 -9.85 -1.99
CA TYR A 178 -2.34 -9.57 -2.66
C TYR A 178 -1.22 -10.45 -2.10
N SER A 179 -0.21 -10.68 -2.92
CA SER A 179 1.05 -11.29 -2.53
C SER A 179 2.19 -10.53 -3.22
N VAL A 180 3.13 -10.01 -2.43
CA VAL A 180 4.36 -9.38 -2.94
C VAL A 180 5.53 -10.20 -2.46
N VAL A 181 6.48 -10.47 -3.36
CA VAL A 181 7.72 -11.15 -3.02
C VAL A 181 8.88 -10.19 -3.11
N SER A 182 9.68 -10.14 -2.07
CA SER A 182 10.90 -9.34 -2.02
C SER A 182 12.12 -10.23 -1.93
N ARG A 183 13.08 -9.99 -2.82
CA ARG A 183 14.33 -10.73 -2.92
C ARG A 183 15.46 -9.95 -2.26
N LEU A 184 16.06 -10.54 -1.25
CA LEU A 184 17.23 -10.01 -0.55
C LEU A 184 18.48 -10.78 -0.99
N SER A 185 19.52 -10.04 -1.37
CA SER A 185 20.81 -10.62 -1.75
C SER A 185 21.97 -9.71 -1.34
N GLY A 186 23.19 -10.26 -1.34
CA GLY A 186 24.40 -9.52 -0.96
C GLY A 186 24.80 -9.76 0.50
N THR A 187 25.50 -8.78 1.08
CA THR A 187 26.12 -8.91 2.41
C THR A 187 25.72 -7.77 3.33
N VAL A 188 25.69 -8.07 4.61
CA VAL A 188 25.45 -7.12 5.69
C VAL A 188 26.63 -7.14 6.64
N VAL A 189 26.88 -6.02 7.30
CA VAL A 189 27.85 -5.94 8.39
C VAL A 189 27.12 -5.60 9.67
N VAL A 190 27.13 -6.51 10.64
CA VAL A 190 26.59 -6.27 11.98
C VAL A 190 27.77 -6.01 12.91
N SER A 191 27.81 -4.83 13.52
CA SER A 191 28.84 -4.47 14.50
C SER A 191 28.27 -4.50 15.89
N ILE A 192 28.78 -5.40 16.74
CA ILE A 192 28.44 -5.45 18.16
C ILE A 192 29.33 -4.44 18.89
N ARG A 193 28.70 -3.50 19.59
CA ARG A 193 29.37 -2.44 20.35
C ARG A 193 28.89 -2.45 21.79
N ARG A 194 29.77 -2.16 22.74
CA ARG A 194 29.40 -2.03 24.14
C ARG A 194 28.71 -0.69 24.36
N ARG A 195 27.52 -0.68 24.96
CA ARG A 195 26.73 0.55 25.17
C ARG A 195 27.45 1.60 26.00
N ARG A 196 28.13 1.19 27.09
CA ARG A 196 28.68 2.13 28.09
C ARG A 196 29.75 3.10 27.53
N ASP A 197 30.53 2.66 26.54
CA ASP A 197 31.68 3.39 26.01
C ASP A 197 31.83 3.28 24.50
N ASN A 198 30.84 2.68 23.82
CA ASN A 198 30.80 2.48 22.37
C ASN A 198 32.01 1.70 21.82
N ALA A 199 32.67 0.90 22.67
CA ALA A 199 33.80 0.07 22.26
C ALA A 199 33.32 -0.99 21.25
N LEU A 200 34.01 -1.12 20.12
CA LEU A 200 33.74 -2.16 19.13
C LEU A 200 34.17 -3.52 19.70
N ILE A 201 33.21 -4.42 19.89
CA ILE A 201 33.45 -5.77 20.39
C ILE A 201 33.78 -6.69 19.23
N MET A 202 32.88 -6.77 18.24
CA MET A 202 33.02 -7.68 17.11
C MET A 202 32.27 -7.17 15.88
N PRO A 203 32.94 -6.98 14.73
CA PRO A 203 32.28 -6.79 13.45
C PRO A 203 32.07 -8.15 12.76
N ILE A 204 30.88 -8.37 12.22
CA ILE A 204 30.50 -9.60 11.51
C ILE A 204 30.03 -9.20 10.12
N ARG A 205 30.78 -9.62 9.10
CA ARG A 205 30.39 -9.49 7.69
C ARG A 205 29.86 -10.83 7.22
N VAL A 206 28.61 -10.88 6.78
CA VAL A 206 27.93 -12.13 6.41
C VAL A 206 27.01 -11.94 5.23
N ALA A 207 26.84 -12.98 4.42
CA ALA A 207 25.84 -13.00 3.35
C ALA A 207 24.44 -13.13 3.94
N ILE A 208 23.47 -12.35 3.44
CA ILE A 208 22.11 -12.37 4.00
C ILE A 208 21.46 -13.77 3.92
N ALA A 209 21.74 -14.51 2.85
CA ALA A 209 21.27 -15.89 2.68
C ALA A 209 21.83 -16.85 3.74
N GLU A 210 23.02 -16.60 4.26
CA GLU A 210 23.61 -17.43 5.32
C GLU A 210 22.91 -17.22 6.66
N VAL A 211 22.62 -15.96 7.00
CA VAL A 211 21.88 -15.61 8.22
C VAL A 211 20.51 -16.30 8.23
N PHE A 212 19.75 -16.15 7.14
CA PHE A 212 18.42 -16.76 7.07
C PHE A 212 18.47 -18.29 6.99
N ARG A 213 19.52 -18.88 6.42
CA ARG A 213 19.69 -20.34 6.43
C ARG A 213 19.89 -20.85 7.85
N ALA A 214 20.81 -20.25 8.60
CA ALA A 214 21.03 -20.59 10.00
C ALA A 214 19.74 -20.44 10.83
N GLN A 215 18.94 -19.40 10.55
CA GLN A 215 17.67 -19.20 11.22
C GLN A 215 16.61 -20.24 10.85
N LEU A 216 16.53 -20.67 9.58
CA LEU A 216 15.57 -21.67 9.12
C LEU A 216 15.93 -23.09 9.61
N ASP A 217 17.22 -23.40 9.69
CA ASP A 217 17.76 -24.67 10.17
C ASP A 217 17.73 -24.77 11.70
N SER A 218 17.60 -23.64 12.41
CA SER A 218 17.49 -23.62 13.87
C SER A 218 16.28 -24.42 14.35
N PRO A 219 16.44 -25.29 15.38
CA PRO A 219 15.31 -25.99 15.98
C PRO A 219 14.30 -25.06 16.66
N HIS A 220 14.71 -23.83 16.98
CA HIS A 220 13.89 -22.79 17.59
C HIS A 220 13.26 -21.85 16.55
N CYS A 221 13.38 -22.16 15.25
CA CYS A 221 12.80 -21.35 14.19
C CYS A 221 11.27 -21.26 14.33
N LYS A 222 10.76 -20.04 14.51
CA LYS A 222 9.32 -19.78 14.63
C LYS A 222 8.59 -20.18 13.34
N LYS A 223 7.40 -20.75 13.46
CA LYS A 223 6.56 -21.14 12.31
C LYS A 223 6.26 -19.96 11.38
N GLU A 224 6.09 -18.77 11.95
CA GLU A 224 5.82 -17.51 11.24
C GLU A 224 6.96 -17.17 10.27
N VAL A 225 8.21 -17.37 10.68
CA VAL A 225 9.40 -17.17 9.81
C VAL A 225 9.37 -18.13 8.63
N LYS A 226 9.04 -19.41 8.85
CA LYS A 226 8.96 -20.42 7.78
C LYS A 226 7.84 -20.16 6.77
N GLN A 227 6.83 -19.37 7.13
CA GLN A 227 5.74 -18.98 6.22
C GLN A 227 6.10 -17.77 5.35
N VAL A 228 6.98 -16.89 5.86
CA VAL A 228 7.39 -15.64 5.20
C VAL A 228 8.66 -15.83 4.39
N VAL A 229 9.59 -16.64 4.87
CA VAL A 229 10.96 -16.73 4.36
C VAL A 229 11.18 -18.04 3.62
N SER A 230 11.76 -17.95 2.43
CA SER A 230 12.42 -19.08 1.76
C SER A 230 13.77 -18.67 1.17
N ILE A 231 14.59 -19.65 0.79
CA ILE A 231 15.90 -19.42 0.16
C ILE A 231 15.91 -20.03 -1.23
N ASP A 232 16.10 -19.19 -2.25
CA ASP A 232 16.26 -19.61 -3.63
C ASP A 232 17.74 -19.80 -3.95
N GLN A 233 18.06 -20.94 -4.59
CA GLN A 233 19.38 -21.27 -5.15
C GLN A 233 20.55 -21.02 -4.19
N ASN A 234 20.28 -21.12 -2.89
CA ASN A 234 21.22 -20.92 -1.80
C ASN A 234 21.90 -19.53 -1.74
N ARG A 235 21.37 -18.52 -2.44
CA ARG A 235 21.99 -17.19 -2.56
C ARG A 235 21.04 -16.03 -2.34
N VAL A 236 19.74 -16.24 -2.53
CA VAL A 236 18.73 -15.19 -2.47
C VAL A 236 17.70 -15.57 -1.44
N VAL A 237 17.41 -14.66 -0.51
CA VAL A 237 16.34 -14.82 0.45
C VAL A 237 15.07 -14.23 -0.17
N ARG A 238 14.01 -15.01 -0.23
CA ARG A 238 12.68 -14.55 -0.61
C ARG A 238 11.86 -14.27 0.65
N LEU A 239 11.31 -13.08 0.73
CA LEU A 239 10.36 -12.68 1.75
C LEU A 239 8.99 -12.46 1.10
N VAL A 240 7.96 -13.11 1.62
CA VAL A 240 6.61 -13.03 1.06
C VAL A 240 5.72 -12.23 2.00
N SER A 241 5.18 -11.12 1.50
CA SER A 241 4.13 -10.35 2.16
C SER A 241 2.77 -10.66 1.53
N LYS A 242 1.76 -10.90 2.36
CA LYS A 242 0.39 -11.19 1.94
C LYS A 242 -0.60 -10.43 2.79
N GLY A 243 -1.75 -10.18 2.20
CA GLY A 243 -2.87 -9.62 2.91
C GLY A 243 -4.08 -9.43 2.01
N SER A 244 -5.02 -8.65 2.51
CA SER A 244 -6.23 -8.25 1.80
C SER A 244 -6.16 -6.78 1.40
N CYS A 245 -6.77 -6.48 0.26
CA CYS A 245 -6.86 -5.14 -0.29
C CYS A 245 -8.29 -4.84 -0.74
N GLN A 246 -8.68 -3.58 -0.58
CA GLN A 246 -9.94 -3.04 -1.05
C GLN A 246 -9.65 -1.72 -1.77
N PHE A 247 -10.21 -1.58 -2.96
CA PHE A 247 -10.12 -0.36 -3.75
C PHE A 247 -11.51 0.14 -4.04
N GLN A 248 -11.73 1.44 -3.85
CA GLN A 248 -12.96 2.13 -4.23
C GLN A 248 -12.56 3.33 -5.07
N PHE A 249 -13.10 3.44 -6.28
CA PHE A 249 -12.77 4.55 -7.15
C PHE A 249 -13.91 4.84 -8.11
N ALA A 250 -14.04 6.13 -8.42
CA ALA A 250 -14.99 6.63 -9.39
C ALA A 250 -14.51 6.28 -10.80
N MET A 251 -15.39 5.64 -11.56
CA MET A 251 -15.06 5.00 -12.84
C MET A 251 -15.62 5.74 -14.05
N LYS A 252 -16.85 6.21 -13.92
CA LYS A 252 -17.57 6.80 -15.03
C LYS A 252 -18.39 7.98 -14.55
N GLN A 253 -18.32 9.04 -15.33
CA GLN A 253 -19.19 10.20 -15.22
C GLN A 253 -20.22 10.17 -16.35
N ARG A 254 -21.48 10.46 -16.04
CA ARG A 254 -22.52 10.73 -17.03
C ARG A 254 -23.43 11.86 -16.58
N ILE A 255 -24.05 12.52 -17.55
CA ILE A 255 -25.08 13.53 -17.32
C ILE A 255 -26.42 12.90 -17.70
N ASP A 256 -27.32 12.80 -16.73
CA ASP A 256 -28.69 12.38 -16.97
C ASP A 256 -29.57 13.63 -17.07
N LEU A 257 -30.29 13.77 -18.18
CA LEU A 257 -31.28 14.81 -18.40
C LEU A 257 -32.68 14.23 -18.19
N LYS A 258 -33.51 14.89 -17.39
CA LYS A 258 -34.92 14.54 -17.19
C LYS A 258 -35.79 15.74 -17.51
N GLU A 259 -36.64 15.58 -18.50
CA GLU A 259 -37.55 16.62 -18.96
C GLU A 259 -38.95 16.38 -18.42
N GLN A 260 -39.62 17.44 -17.98
CA GLN A 260 -41.02 17.39 -17.60
C GLN A 260 -41.74 18.68 -17.99
N PRO A 261 -43.04 18.61 -18.37
CA PRO A 261 -43.84 19.81 -18.61
C PRO A 261 -43.95 20.65 -17.33
N MET A 262 -43.90 21.98 -17.48
CA MET A 262 -44.16 22.88 -16.36
C MET A 262 -45.61 22.73 -15.89
N ARG A 263 -45.83 22.70 -14.57
CA ARG A 263 -47.17 22.78 -14.00
C ARG A 263 -47.56 24.24 -13.83
N ALA A 264 -48.86 24.53 -13.80
CA ALA A 264 -49.37 25.89 -13.56
C ALA A 264 -48.89 26.50 -12.22
N SER A 265 -48.42 25.67 -11.28
CA SER A 265 -47.79 26.09 -10.01
C SER A 265 -46.33 26.53 -10.13
N ASP A 266 -45.67 26.18 -11.24
CA ASP A 266 -44.24 26.38 -11.47
C ASP A 266 -43.97 27.63 -12.33
N GLU A 267 -45.02 28.32 -12.75
CA GLU A 267 -44.95 29.66 -13.35
C GLU A 267 -44.51 30.64 -12.27
N ILE A 268 -43.24 31.02 -12.32
CA ILE A 268 -42.71 32.11 -11.50
C ILE A 268 -43.40 33.39 -11.99
N MET A 269 -44.39 33.86 -11.24
CA MET A 269 -44.92 35.22 -11.37
C MET A 269 -43.80 36.18 -10.99
N ILE A 270 -43.20 36.81 -12.00
CA ILE A 270 -42.32 37.96 -11.82
C ILE A 270 -43.24 39.19 -11.86
N ASP A 271 -43.40 39.87 -10.72
CA ASP A 271 -43.93 41.24 -10.65
C ASP A 271 -42.94 42.23 -11.30
#